data_AF-A0A6G2QBZ3-F1
#
_entry.id   AF-A0A6G2QBZ3-F1
#
_cell.length_a   1.000
_cell.length_b   1.000
_cell.length_c   1.000
_cell.angle_alpha   90.00
_cell.angle_beta   90.00
_cell.angle_gamma   90.00
#
_symmetry.space_group_name_H-M   'P 1'
#
loop_
_entity.id
_entity.type
_entity.pdbx_description
1 polymer ?
#
loop_
_entity_poly.entity_id
_entity_poly.type
_entity_poly.pdbx_seq_one_letter_code
_entity_poly.pdbx_strand_id
1 'polypeptide(L)'
;MSTKPTRTTQELPGLAELLAPTAEFYLDLHRHPELSGAEARTAARFAQRLDADGFRVLRGIGGHGVAAELRNGEGPVVLLRAELDALPV
;
A
#
# COMPACT_ATOMS: atom_id res chain seq x y z
N MET A 1 19.37 27.70 -20.23
CA MET A 1 20.24 26.58 -19.81
C MET A 1 19.42 25.66 -18.92
N SER A 2 18.92 24.57 -19.47
CA SER A 2 18.03 23.61 -18.77
C SER A 2 18.88 22.48 -18.21
N THR A 3 19.06 22.45 -16.89
CA THR A 3 19.67 21.31 -16.20
C THR A 3 18.63 20.20 -16.12
N LYS A 4 18.82 19.14 -16.91
CA LYS A 4 18.07 17.89 -16.72
C LYS A 4 18.32 17.40 -15.29
N PRO A 5 17.29 16.95 -14.55
CA PRO A 5 17.51 16.31 -13.26
C PRO A 5 18.34 15.05 -13.48
N THR A 6 19.55 15.02 -12.91
CA THR A 6 20.40 13.84 -12.85
C THR A 6 19.63 12.79 -12.06
N ARG A 7 19.29 11.66 -12.69
CA ARG A 7 18.65 10.53 -12.02
C ARG A 7 19.70 9.85 -11.15
N THR A 8 19.86 10.35 -9.93
CA THR A 8 20.62 9.65 -8.89
C THR A 8 19.86 8.37 -8.57
N THR A 9 20.46 7.20 -8.79
CA THR A 9 19.97 5.95 -8.20
C THR A 9 20.16 6.10 -6.70
N GLN A 10 19.15 6.63 -6.04
CA GLN A 10 19.19 6.86 -4.61
C GLN A 10 18.94 5.50 -3.95
N GLU A 11 19.94 5.00 -3.24
CA GLU A 11 19.74 3.81 -2.39
C GLU A 11 18.68 4.15 -1.34
N LEU A 12 17.65 3.32 -1.26
CA LEU A 12 16.58 3.42 -0.26
C LEU A 12 16.98 2.54 0.92
N PRO A 13 17.48 3.13 2.03
CA PRO A 13 17.88 2.34 3.19
C PRO A 13 16.69 1.55 3.72
N GLY A 14 16.90 0.29 4.09
CA GLY A 14 15.81 -0.55 4.62
C GLY A 14 14.99 -1.28 3.55
N LEU A 15 15.21 -1.03 2.25
CA LEU A 15 14.39 -1.64 1.19
C LEU A 15 14.58 -3.17 1.11
N ALA A 16 15.81 -3.66 1.30
CA ALA A 16 16.09 -5.09 1.23
C ALA A 16 15.38 -5.85 2.37
N GLU A 17 15.31 -5.22 3.54
CA GLU A 17 14.65 -5.72 4.75
C GLU A 17 13.13 -5.80 4.59
N LEU A 18 12.54 -4.96 3.72
CA LEU A 18 11.11 -5.01 3.40
C LEU A 18 10.73 -6.15 2.45
N LEU A 19 11.68 -6.71 1.68
CA LEU A 19 11.36 -7.68 0.62
C LEU A 19 10.70 -8.94 1.18
N ALA A 20 11.31 -9.57 2.18
CA ALA A 20 10.80 -10.82 2.76
C ALA A 20 9.37 -10.67 3.35
N PRO A 21 9.09 -9.74 4.29
CA PRO A 21 7.74 -9.59 4.84
C PRO A 21 6.72 -9.11 3.81
N THR A 22 7.14 -8.37 2.77
CA THR A 22 6.23 -7.96 1.68
C THR A 22 5.90 -9.13 0.77
N ALA A 23 6.86 -10.01 0.47
CA ALA A 23 6.63 -11.22 -0.31
C ALA A 23 5.70 -12.20 0.42
N GLU A 24 5.86 -12.35 1.73
CA GLU A 24 4.93 -13.15 2.56
C GLU A 24 3.51 -12.59 2.52
N PHE A 25 3.36 -11.28 2.66
CA PHE A 25 2.06 -10.61 2.57
C PHE A 25 1.44 -10.78 1.18
N TYR A 26 2.23 -10.59 0.12
CA TYR A 26 1.83 -10.83 -1.27
C TYR A 26 1.30 -12.25 -1.48
N LEU A 27 2.06 -13.27 -1.03
CA LEU A 27 1.69 -14.67 -1.17
C LEU A 27 0.41 -15.01 -0.40
N ASP A 28 0.23 -14.42 0.78
CA ASP A 28 -1.00 -14.57 1.56
C ASP A 28 -2.22 -13.98 0.84
N LEU A 29 -2.12 -12.77 0.29
CA LEU A 29 -3.22 -12.19 -0.48
C LEU A 29 -3.51 -13.01 -1.75
N HIS A 30 -2.47 -13.46 -2.46
CA HIS A 30 -2.63 -14.27 -3.67
C HIS A 30 -3.33 -15.61 -3.44
N ARG A 31 -3.13 -16.22 -2.26
CA ARG A 31 -3.77 -17.49 -1.89
C ARG A 31 -5.23 -17.33 -1.46
N HIS A 32 -5.68 -16.11 -1.23
CA HIS A 32 -7.03 -15.81 -0.75
C HIS A 32 -7.66 -14.70 -1.59
N PRO A 33 -7.88 -14.93 -2.90
CA PRO A 33 -8.48 -13.95 -3.78
C PRO A 33 -9.93 -13.66 -3.36
N GLU A 34 -10.31 -12.39 -3.38
CA GLU A 34 -11.69 -11.94 -3.15
C GLU A 34 -12.21 -11.20 -4.37
N LEU A 35 -13.50 -11.37 -4.69
CA LEU A 35 -14.12 -10.73 -5.85
C LEU A 35 -14.39 -9.25 -5.58
N SER A 36 -14.61 -8.51 -6.66
CA SER A 36 -15.04 -7.12 -6.63
C SER A 36 -16.27 -6.92 -5.72
N GLY A 37 -16.15 -6.01 -4.76
CA GLY A 37 -17.16 -5.72 -3.73
C GLY A 37 -17.17 -6.67 -2.53
N ALA A 38 -16.35 -7.72 -2.51
CA ALA A 38 -16.30 -8.74 -1.46
C ALA A 38 -14.93 -8.85 -0.77
N GLU A 39 -14.07 -7.85 -0.88
CA GLU A 39 -12.66 -7.80 -0.46
C GLU A 39 -12.46 -7.54 1.05
N ALA A 40 -13.35 -8.06 1.89
CA ALA A 40 -13.39 -7.75 3.31
C ALA A 40 -12.10 -8.16 4.04
N ARG A 41 -11.57 -9.35 3.74
CA ARG A 41 -10.34 -9.86 4.34
C ARG A 41 -9.13 -9.07 3.85
N THR A 42 -9.04 -8.83 2.56
CA THR A 42 -7.92 -8.13 1.92
C THR A 42 -7.83 -6.69 2.42
N ALA A 43 -8.95 -5.99 2.49
CA ALA A 43 -9.04 -4.67 3.10
C ALA A 43 -8.59 -4.67 4.57
N ALA A 44 -9.07 -5.64 5.37
CA ALA A 44 -8.68 -5.75 6.77
C ALA A 44 -7.17 -5.99 6.94
N ARG A 45 -6.55 -6.79 6.07
CA ARG A 45 -5.12 -7.10 6.08
C ARG A 45 -4.27 -5.86 5.77
N PHE A 46 -4.62 -5.09 4.74
CA PHE A 46 -3.95 -3.81 4.45
C PHE A 46 -4.12 -2.83 5.60
N ALA A 47 -5.33 -2.69 6.13
CA ALA A 47 -5.62 -1.75 7.20
C ALA A 47 -4.86 -2.09 8.49
N GLN A 48 -4.68 -3.38 8.82
CA GLN A 48 -3.87 -3.82 9.96
C GLN A 48 -2.38 -3.53 9.73
N ARG A 49 -1.85 -3.81 8.54
CA ARG A 49 -0.44 -3.58 8.25
C ARG A 49 -0.08 -2.09 8.27
N LEU A 50 -0.89 -1.25 7.63
CA LEU A 50 -0.68 0.20 7.58
C LEU A 50 -0.79 0.83 8.97
N ASP A 51 -1.72 0.36 9.80
CA ASP A 51 -1.84 0.80 11.21
C ASP A 51 -0.60 0.41 12.02
N ALA A 52 -0.10 -0.83 11.86
CA ALA A 52 1.13 -1.29 12.50
C ALA A 52 2.38 -0.53 12.04
N ASP A 53 2.39 -0.06 10.79
CA ASP A 53 3.46 0.77 10.22
C ASP A 53 3.31 2.26 10.59
N GLY A 54 2.34 2.63 11.43
CA GLY A 54 2.17 3.97 12.02
C GLY A 54 1.35 4.96 11.20
N PHE A 55 0.61 4.49 10.19
CA PHE A 55 -0.28 5.35 9.40
C PHE A 55 -1.59 5.60 10.15
N ARG A 56 -2.21 6.75 9.90
CA ARG A 56 -3.61 6.98 10.26
C ARG A 56 -4.50 6.30 9.23
N VAL A 57 -5.17 5.23 9.62
CA VAL A 57 -5.99 4.41 8.71
C VAL A 57 -7.46 4.80 8.75
N LEU A 58 -8.06 5.00 7.57
CA LEU A 58 -9.48 5.16 7.32
C LEU A 58 -10.01 3.91 6.63
N ARG A 59 -11.11 3.35 7.14
CA ARG A 59 -11.73 2.11 6.64
C ARG A 59 -13.17 2.39 6.23
N GLY A 60 -13.77 1.50 5.43
CA GLY A 60 -15.18 1.58 5.09
C GLY A 60 -15.49 2.57 3.96
N ILE A 61 -14.49 2.94 3.16
CA ILE A 61 -14.67 3.95 2.10
C ILE A 61 -15.33 3.27 0.91
N GLY A 62 -16.59 3.61 0.64
CA GLY A 62 -17.34 3.02 -0.48
C GLY A 62 -17.50 1.50 -0.39
N GLY A 63 -17.57 0.93 0.81
CA GLY A 63 -17.57 -0.51 1.04
C GLY A 63 -16.29 -0.95 1.75
N HIS A 64 -15.44 -1.74 1.08
CA HIS A 64 -14.19 -2.25 1.66
C HIS A 64 -12.98 -1.34 1.43
N GLY A 65 -13.16 -0.13 0.85
CA GLY A 65 -12.05 0.77 0.60
C GLY A 65 -11.30 1.18 1.86
N VAL A 66 -9.97 1.24 1.74
CA VAL A 66 -9.03 1.65 2.79
C VAL A 66 -8.18 2.80 2.26
N ALA A 67 -8.00 3.83 3.09
CA ALA A 67 -7.02 4.88 2.87
C ALA A 67 -6.12 5.00 4.10
N ALA A 68 -4.86 5.35 3.89
CA ALA A 68 -3.90 5.52 4.98
C ALA A 68 -3.09 6.79 4.76
N GLU A 69 -2.93 7.57 5.82
CA GLU A 69 -2.24 8.85 5.81
C GLU A 69 -0.96 8.76 6.64
N LEU A 70 0.18 9.03 6.01
CA LEU A 70 1.47 9.24 6.66
C LEU A 70 1.77 10.75 6.68
N ARG A 71 1.69 11.36 7.86
CA ARG A 71 2.03 12.78 8.03
C ARG A 71 3.52 12.94 8.30
N ASN A 72 4.17 13.82 7.56
CA ASN A 72 5.59 14.14 7.72
C ASN A 72 5.85 15.65 7.54
N GLY A 73 5.20 16.46 8.36
CA GLY A 73 5.28 17.92 8.30
C GLY A 73 4.47 18.55 7.17
N GLU A 74 4.67 19.85 6.99
CA GLU A 74 4.02 20.65 5.94
C GLU A 74 4.69 20.44 4.58
N GLY A 75 3.91 20.39 3.50
CA GLY A 75 4.45 20.26 2.15
C GLY A 75 3.45 19.70 1.13
N PRO A 76 3.92 19.44 -0.10
CA PRO A 76 3.11 18.82 -1.14
C PRO A 76 2.61 17.42 -0.72
N VAL A 77 1.39 17.07 -1.15
CA VAL A 77 0.77 15.77 -0.89
C VAL A 77 0.89 14.88 -2.13
N VAL A 78 1.27 13.62 -1.92
CA VAL A 78 1.30 12.58 -2.96
C VAL A 78 0.31 11.48 -2.59
N LEU A 79 -0.48 11.03 -3.58
CA LEU A 79 -1.41 9.91 -3.43
C LEU A 79 -0.93 8.71 -4.26
N LEU A 80 -0.88 7.54 -3.62
CA LEU A 80 -0.73 6.25 -4.28
C LEU A 80 -2.05 5.49 -4.17
N ARG A 81 -2.47 4.86 -5.26
CA ARG A 81 -3.73 4.10 -5.35
C ARG A 81 -3.48 2.72 -5.93
N ALA A 82 -4.08 1.70 -5.31
CA ALA A 82 -4.06 0.32 -5.76
C ALA A 82 -5.44 -0.32 -5.53
N GLU A 83 -5.73 -1.39 -6.27
CA GLU A 83 -6.95 -2.18 -6.15
C GLU A 83 -6.74 -3.40 -5.24
N LEU A 84 -7.85 -3.89 -4.68
CA LEU A 84 -7.84 -5.02 -3.74
C LEU A 84 -8.44 -6.31 -4.33
N ASP A 85 -9.26 -6.20 -5.38
CA ASP A 85 -10.03 -7.31 -5.91
C ASP A 85 -9.24 -8.21 -6.88
N ALA A 86 -9.69 -9.46 -6.92
CA ALA A 86 -9.27 -10.48 -7.84
C ALA A 86 -10.36 -10.77 -8.88
N LEU A 87 -10.03 -11.67 -9.81
CA LEU A 87 -10.94 -12.11 -10.87
C LEU A 87 -11.34 -13.58 -10.69
N PRO A 88 -12.54 -13.99 -11.15
CA PRO A 88 -12.98 -15.38 -11.15
C PRO A 88 -12.43 -16.12 -12.38
N VAL A 89 -11.16 -16.49 -12.34
CA VAL A 89 -10.46 -17.23 -13.42
C VAL A 89 -10.24 -18.70 -13.09
#